data_AF-A0A7L0NYE4-F1
#
_entry.id   AF-A0A7L0NYE4-F1
#
_cell.length_a   1.000
_cell.length_b   1.000
_cell.length_c   1.000
_cell.angle_alpha   90.00
_cell.angle_beta   90.00
_cell.angle_gamma   90.00
#
_symmetry.space_group_name_H-M   'P 1'
#
loop_
_entity.id
_entity.type
_entity.pdbx_description
1 polymer ?
#
loop_
_entity_poly.entity_id
_entity_poly.type
_entity_poly.pdbx_seq_one_letter_code
_entity_poly.pdbx_strand_id
1 'polypeptide(L)'
;ITNKFDSREGITILQYVDDLLVAGKIQIEVEEENVRLLNFLGEQRLRVSKTKLQFVEREVKYLGHIIKYGGKQLSPERIRGILDLPLPQTKKEIRQFL
;
A
#
# COMPACT_ATOMS: atom_id res chain seq x y z
N ILE A 1 8.17 -11.55 1.95
CA ILE A 1 7.53 -12.08 0.72
C ILE A 1 8.32 -11.60 -0.49
N THR A 2 8.69 -10.32 -0.52
CA THR A 2 9.59 -9.72 -1.53
C THR A 2 10.92 -10.45 -1.72
N ASN A 3 11.61 -10.89 -0.65
CA ASN A 3 12.90 -11.61 -0.80
C ASN A 3 12.82 -12.97 -1.53
N LYS A 4 11.62 -13.49 -1.80
CA LYS A 4 11.41 -14.76 -2.50
C LYS A 4 10.71 -14.60 -3.85
N PHE A 5 10.24 -13.40 -4.17
CA PHE A 5 9.55 -13.10 -5.42
C PHE A 5 10.45 -12.22 -6.27
N ASP A 6 10.89 -12.76 -7.41
CA ASP A 6 11.75 -12.04 -8.33
C ASP A 6 10.93 -11.16 -9.27
N SER A 7 11.01 -9.85 -9.08
CA SER A 7 10.27 -8.87 -9.84
C SER A 7 10.99 -8.50 -11.13
N ARG A 8 10.25 -8.40 -12.25
CA ARG A 8 10.81 -7.96 -13.53
C ARG A 8 11.44 -6.56 -13.45
N GLU A 9 12.45 -6.32 -14.28
CA GLU A 9 13.05 -4.98 -14.44
C GLU A 9 11.97 -3.94 -14.78
N GLY A 10 12.06 -2.76 -14.19
CA GLY A 10 11.06 -1.70 -14.36
C GLY A 10 9.82 -1.81 -13.46
N ILE A 11 9.66 -2.91 -12.73
CA ILE A 11 8.64 -3.06 -11.68
C ILE A 11 9.30 -2.91 -10.30
N THR A 12 8.62 -2.19 -9.41
CA THR A 12 9.00 -2.04 -8.01
C THR A 12 7.91 -2.62 -7.13
N ILE A 13 8.29 -3.51 -6.22
CA ILE A 13 7.39 -4.05 -5.20
C ILE A 13 7.79 -3.48 -3.85
N LEU A 14 6.85 -2.79 -3.20
CA LEU A 14 6.99 -2.29 -1.85
C LEU A 14 6.18 -3.17 -0.90
N GLN A 15 6.82 -3.64 0.16
CA GLN A 15 6.19 -4.44 1.20
C GLN A 15 6.32 -3.74 2.55
N TYR A 16 5.20 -3.58 3.25
CA TYR A 16 5.17 -3.19 4.65
C TYR A 16 4.24 -4.15 5.40
N VAL A 17 4.84 -5.06 6.17
CA VAL A 17 4.11 -6.13 6.87
C VAL A 17 3.21 -6.92 5.90
N ASP A 18 1.89 -6.74 5.99
CA ASP A 18 0.85 -7.38 5.17
C ASP A 18 0.42 -6.54 3.95
N ASP A 19 0.79 -5.26 3.90
CA ASP A 19 0.48 -4.37 2.79
C ASP A 19 1.54 -4.47 1.68
N LEU A 20 1.10 -4.81 0.47
CA LEU A 20 1.91 -4.90 -0.73
C LEU A 20 1.47 -3.85 -1.76
N LEU A 21 2.43 -3.23 -2.43
CA LEU A 21 2.22 -2.31 -3.54
C LEU A 21 3.12 -2.70 -4.70
N VAL A 22 2.53 -2.87 -5.89
CA VAL A 22 3.25 -3.10 -7.15
C VAL A 22 3.14 -1.84 -7.98
N ALA A 23 4.28 -1.26 -8.37
CA ALA A 23 4.35 -0.04 -9.16
C ALA A 23 5.25 -0.23 -10.38
N GLY A 24 4.86 0.36 -11.50
CA GLY A 24 5.62 0.33 -12.75
C GLY A 24 5.13 1.42 -13.71
N LYS A 25 5.87 1.64 -14.79
CA LYS A 25 5.55 2.69 -15.78
C LYS A 25 4.52 2.23 -16.81
N ILE A 26 4.58 0.96 -17.20
CA ILE A 26 3.74 0.39 -18.25
C ILE A 26 2.65 -0.45 -17.60
N GLN A 27 1.39 -0.10 -17.87
CA GLN A 27 0.22 -0.73 -17.25
C GLN A 27 0.19 -2.25 -17.48
N ILE A 28 0.47 -2.69 -18.71
CA ILE A 28 0.45 -4.10 -19.09
C ILE A 28 1.50 -4.90 -18.29
N GLU A 29 2.71 -4.37 -18.13
CA GLU A 29 3.77 -5.02 -17.35
C GLU A 29 3.38 -5.13 -15.87
N VAL A 30 2.77 -4.08 -15.31
CA VAL A 30 2.27 -4.07 -13.94
C VAL A 30 1.13 -5.08 -13.75
N GLU A 31 0.25 -5.22 -14.74
CA GLU A 31 -0.85 -6.18 -14.73
C GLU A 31 -0.33 -7.62 -14.73
N GLU A 32 0.58 -7.95 -15.65
CA GLU A 32 1.23 -9.27 -15.72
C GLU A 32 1.95 -9.60 -14.42
N GLU A 33 2.66 -8.62 -13.84
CA GLU A 33 3.38 -8.83 -12.59
C GLU A 33 2.45 -8.97 -11.39
N ASN A 34 1.32 -8.26 -11.36
CA ASN A 34 0.29 -8.45 -10.34
C ASN A 34 -0.28 -9.86 -10.40
N VAL A 35 -0.58 -10.39 -11.60
CA VAL A 35 -1.07 -11.77 -11.75
C VAL A 35 -0.04 -12.78 -11.26
N ARG A 36 1.24 -12.61 -11.63
CA ARG A 36 2.34 -13.47 -11.14
C ARG A 36 2.46 -13.42 -9.61
N LEU A 37 2.38 -12.23 -9.03
CA LEU A 37 2.46 -12.04 -7.58
C LEU A 37 1.28 -12.71 -6.87
N LEU A 38 0.05 -12.52 -7.37
CA LEU A 38 -1.15 -13.14 -6.79
C LEU A 38 -1.09 -14.68 -6.84
N ASN A 39 -0.62 -15.24 -7.96
CA ASN A 39 -0.40 -16.69 -8.08
C ASN A 39 0.64 -17.19 -7.08
N PHE A 40 1.78 -16.50 -6.98
CA PHE A 40 2.82 -16.82 -5.99
C PHE A 40 2.30 -16.77 -4.55
N LEU A 41 1.52 -15.75 -4.19
CA LEU A 41 0.88 -15.67 -2.87
C LEU A 41 -0.04 -16.87 -2.63
N GLY A 42 -0.81 -17.29 -3.64
CA GLY A 42 -1.66 -18.48 -3.58
C GLY A 42 -0.86 -19.76 -3.34
N GLU A 43 0.26 -19.95 -4.02
CA GLU A 43 1.17 -21.10 -3.82
C GLU A 43 1.75 -21.12 -2.39
N GLN A 44 2.04 -19.96 -1.81
CA GLN A 44 2.48 -19.82 -0.43
C GLN A 44 1.34 -19.93 0.60
N ARG A 45 0.12 -20.27 0.17
CA ARG A 45 -1.10 -20.36 1.00
C ARG A 45 -1.48 -19.05 1.69
N LEU A 46 -1.06 -17.92 1.12
CA LEU A 46 -1.47 -16.59 1.57
C LEU A 46 -2.77 -16.18 0.88
N ARG A 47 -3.56 -15.36 1.55
CA ARG A 47 -4.85 -14.90 1.04
C ARG A 47 -4.83 -13.38 0.90
N VAL A 48 -5.32 -12.90 -0.24
CA VAL A 48 -5.48 -11.48 -0.51
C VAL A 48 -6.96 -11.11 -0.39
N SER A 49 -7.24 -9.97 0.25
CA SER A 49 -8.60 -9.47 0.39
C SER A 49 -9.09 -8.90 -0.94
N LYS A 50 -10.03 -9.60 -1.60
CA LYS A 50 -10.63 -9.15 -2.87
C LYS A 50 -11.31 -7.77 -2.75
N THR A 51 -11.87 -7.45 -1.59
CA THR A 51 -12.56 -6.18 -1.34
C THR A 51 -11.62 -5.00 -1.11
N LYS A 52 -10.36 -5.26 -0.70
CA LYS A 52 -9.34 -4.23 -0.51
C LYS A 52 -8.33 -4.14 -1.66
N LEU A 53 -8.40 -5.08 -2.60
CA LEU A 53 -7.50 -5.12 -3.75
C LEU A 53 -7.79 -3.95 -4.69
N GLN A 54 -6.75 -3.16 -4.97
CA GLN A 54 -6.77 -2.07 -5.94
C GLN A 54 -5.97 -2.53 -7.16
N PHE A 55 -6.66 -3.03 -8.18
CA PHE A 55 -6.03 -3.75 -9.29
C PHE A 55 -5.65 -2.80 -10.41
N VAL A 56 -4.34 -2.55 -10.57
CA VAL A 56 -3.74 -1.79 -11.68
C VAL A 56 -4.39 -0.41 -11.87
N GLU A 57 -4.48 0.36 -10.78
CA GLU A 57 -5.09 1.69 -10.79
C GLU A 57 -4.02 2.79 -10.91
N ARG A 58 -4.39 3.94 -11.50
CA ARG A 58 -3.50 5.11 -11.64
C ARG A 58 -3.26 5.85 -10.33
N GLU A 59 -4.18 5.68 -9.38
CA GLU A 59 -4.14 6.25 -8.05
C GLU A 59 -4.56 5.16 -7.06
N VAL A 60 -3.78 4.95 -6.00
CA VAL A 60 -4.04 3.89 -5.00
C VAL A 60 -3.84 4.40 -3.59
N LYS A 61 -4.58 3.83 -2.64
CA LYS A 61 -4.38 4.00 -1.20
C LYS A 61 -3.36 2.99 -0.69
N TYR A 62 -2.30 3.46 -0.03
CA TYR A 62 -1.26 2.62 0.58
C TYR A 62 -0.75 3.27 1.88
N LEU A 63 -0.78 2.55 3.00
CA LEU A 63 -0.30 3.02 4.32
C LEU A 63 -0.85 4.40 4.75
N GLY A 64 -2.13 4.66 4.46
CA GLY A 64 -2.78 5.95 4.77
C GLY A 64 -2.34 7.11 3.87
N HIS A 65 -1.71 6.80 2.73
CA HIS A 65 -1.39 7.75 1.68
C HIS A 65 -2.19 7.44 0.41
N ILE A 66 -2.48 8.46 -0.36
CA ILE A 66 -2.90 8.34 -1.76
C ILE A 66 -1.64 8.51 -2.61
N ILE A 67 -1.32 7.50 -3.41
CA ILE A 67 -0.17 7.47 -4.30
C ILE A 67 -0.68 7.55 -5.74
N LYS A 68 -0.11 8.48 -6.51
CA LYS A 68 -0.42 8.66 -7.93
C LYS A 68 0.86 8.99 -8.71
N TYR A 69 0.74 9.02 -10.03
CA TYR A 69 1.87 9.44 -10.88
C TYR A 69 2.44 10.79 -10.43
N GLY A 70 3.74 10.82 -10.13
CA GLY A 70 4.47 12.04 -9.75
C GLY A 70 4.22 12.56 -8.34
N GLY A 71 3.46 11.89 -7.48
CA GLY A 71 3.22 12.41 -6.14
C GLY A 71 2.57 11.46 -5.13
N LYS A 72 2.71 11.83 -3.85
CA LYS A 72 2.03 11.19 -2.72
C LYS A 72 1.30 12.25 -1.90
N GLN A 73 0.12 11.91 -1.40
CA GLN A 73 -0.69 12.77 -0.54
C GLN A 73 -1.17 11.97 0.67
N LEU A 74 -1.47 12.63 1.79
CA LEU A 74 -2.14 11.96 2.91
C LEU A 74 -3.57 11.64 2.51
N SER A 75 -4.07 10.47 2.90
CA SER A 75 -5.46 10.13 2.61
C SER A 75 -6.40 11.03 3.43
N PRO A 76 -7.57 11.42 2.89
CA PRO A 76 -8.55 12.22 3.62
C PRO A 76 -8.96 11.59 4.95
N GLU A 77 -9.01 10.26 5.02
CA GLU A 77 -9.34 9.51 6.24
C GLU A 77 -8.25 9.67 7.29
N ARG A 78 -6.98 9.65 6.91
CA ARG A 78 -5.86 9.88 7.81
C ARG A 78 -5.83 11.32 8.33
N ILE A 79 -6.15 12.29 7.46
CA ILE A 79 -6.26 13.70 7.85
C ILE A 79 -7.40 13.87 8.87
N ARG A 80 -8.59 13.35 8.57
CA ARG A 80 -9.74 13.40 9.48
C ARG A 80 -9.43 12.73 10.82
N GLY A 81 -8.80 11.55 10.77
CA GLY A 81 -8.39 10.83 11.96
C GLY A 81 -7.42 11.60 12.87
N ILE A 82 -6.69 12.59 12.34
CA ILE A 82 -5.85 13.50 13.14
C ILE A 82 -6.67 14.70 13.63
N LEU A 83 -7.52 15.29 12.77
CA LEU A 83 -8.33 16.47 13.10
C LEU A 83 -9.41 16.17 14.16
N ASP A 84 -9.93 14.95 14.19
CA ASP A 84 -10.97 14.52 15.11
C ASP A 84 -10.41 14.04 16.46
N LEU A 85 -9.09 14.07 16.65
CA LEU A 85 -8.49 13.69 17.93
C LEU A 85 -8.83 14.72 19.01
N PRO A 86 -9.23 14.27 20.21
CA PRO A 86 -9.42 15.17 21.32
C PRO A 86 -8.08 15.82 21.71
N LEU A 87 -8.16 17.06 22.20
CA LEU A 87 -6.99 17.76 22.73
C LEU A 87 -6.33 16.91 23.83
N PRO A 88 -5.04 16.56 23.69
CA PRO A 88 -4.36 15.75 24.69
C PRO A 88 -4.29 16.53 26.01
N GLN A 89 -4.75 15.91 27.09
CA GLN A 89 -4.78 16.49 28.43
C GLN A 89 -3.60 16.05 29.28
N THR A 90 -2.94 14.94 28.91
CA THR A 90 -1.81 14.38 29.68
C THR A 90 -0.49 14.41 28.91
N LYS A 91 0.62 14.44 29.66
CA LYS A 91 1.97 14.30 29.07
C LYS A 91 2.12 13.01 28.24
N LYS A 92 1.41 11.94 28.62
CA LYS A 92 1.39 10.68 27.89
C LYS A 92 0.68 10.82 26.55
N GLU A 93 -0.48 11.48 26.53
CA GLU A 93 -1.23 11.73 25.29
C GLU A 93 -0.48 12.67 24.35
N ILE A 94 0.19 13.71 24.86
CA ILE A 94 1.03 14.59 24.04
C ILE A 94 2.14 13.79 23.35
N ARG A 95 2.80 12.87 24.05
CA ARG A 95 3.85 12.00 23.47
C ARG A 95 3.31 10.98 22.47
N GLN A 96 2.02 10.64 22.52
CA GLN A 96 1.39 9.74 21.56
C GLN A 96 0.92 10.49 20.31
N PHE A 97 0.57 11.78 20.47
CA PHE A 97 0.14 12.64 19.38
C PHE A 97 1.32 13.09 18.48
N LEU A 98 2.46 13.41 19.09
CA LEU A 98 3.71 13.83 18.40
C LEU A 98 4.52 12.63 17.90
#